data_AF-A0A5C6V681-F1
#
_entry.id   AF-A0A5C6V681-F1
#
_cell.length_a   1.000
_cell.length_b   1.000
_cell.length_c   1.000
_cell.angle_alpha   90.00
_cell.angle_beta   90.00
_cell.angle_gamma   90.00
#
_symmetry.space_group_name_H-M   'P 1'
#
loop_
_entity.id
_entity.type
_entity.pdbx_description
1 polymer ?
#
loop_
_entity_poly.entity_id
_entity_poly.type
_entity_poly.pdbx_seq_one_letter_code
_entity_poly.pdbx_strand_id
1 'polypeptide(L)'
;MQKDGRFGVWECMTEAIVLRYPARFEPVDGGGFVVTFRDVPEAIAQGETIEESLVMAANALATAMDFYFEDRRPIPAPSEVENGEEPVALSVSMSDKVLAFNKMLAKK
;
A
#
# COMPACT_ATOMS: atom_id res chain seq x y z
N MET A 1 -6.02 -39.80 35.35
CA MET A 1 -4.77 -40.14 34.62
C MET A 1 -5.25 -40.63 33.25
N GLN A 2 -5.52 -39.78 32.25
CA GLN A 2 -4.63 -38.85 31.54
C GLN A 2 -5.31 -37.47 31.37
N LYS A 3 -4.53 -36.42 31.67
CA LYS A 3 -4.77 -34.99 31.37
C LYS A 3 -4.32 -34.78 29.90
N ASP A 4 -4.72 -33.81 29.08
CA ASP A 4 -4.95 -32.38 29.22
C ASP A 4 -5.29 -31.81 27.81
N GLY A 5 -5.85 -30.60 27.72
CA GLY A 5 -5.62 -29.74 26.56
C GLY A 5 -6.68 -29.59 25.47
N ARG A 6 -7.98 -29.71 25.76
CA ARG A 6 -9.02 -29.11 24.88
C ARG A 6 -9.05 -27.58 25.08
N PHE A 7 -8.09 -26.89 24.47
CA PHE A 7 -8.18 -25.46 24.15
C PHE A 7 -7.62 -25.28 22.75
N GLY A 8 -8.45 -25.61 21.76
CA GLY A 8 -8.22 -25.18 20.39
C GLY A 8 -8.43 -23.67 20.34
N VAL A 9 -7.43 -22.90 20.73
CA VAL A 9 -7.26 -21.54 20.22
C VAL A 9 -6.80 -21.73 18.78
N TRP A 10 -7.75 -22.03 17.89
CA TRP A 10 -7.57 -21.77 16.46
C TRP A 10 -7.74 -20.27 16.35
N GLU A 11 -6.69 -19.58 16.77
CA GLU A 11 -6.54 -18.16 16.59
C GLU A 11 -6.76 -17.92 15.10
N CYS A 12 -7.89 -17.29 14.80
CA CYS A 12 -8.21 -16.76 13.50
C CYS A 12 -7.09 -15.77 13.19
N MET A 13 -5.98 -16.25 12.62
CA MET A 13 -5.02 -15.40 11.95
C MET A 13 -5.80 -14.85 10.77
N THR A 14 -6.48 -13.73 10.98
CA THR A 14 -6.90 -12.86 9.88
C THR A 14 -5.64 -12.61 9.07
N GLU A 15 -5.58 -13.20 7.88
CA GLU A 15 -4.59 -12.87 6.86
C GLU A 15 -4.53 -11.35 6.77
N ALA A 16 -3.33 -10.79 6.98
CA ALA A 16 -3.15 -9.35 6.95
C ALA A 16 -3.47 -8.85 5.53
N ILE A 17 -4.47 -7.98 5.40
CA ILE A 17 -4.82 -7.40 4.11
C ILE A 17 -3.79 -6.32 3.79
N VAL A 18 -2.94 -6.57 2.79
CA VAL A 18 -1.95 -5.62 2.29
C VAL A 18 -2.45 -5.02 0.98
N LEU A 19 -2.69 -3.71 0.97
CA LEU A 19 -3.01 -2.99 -0.26
C LEU A 19 -1.74 -2.81 -1.11
N ARG A 20 -1.86 -3.09 -2.40
CA ARG A 20 -0.78 -3.00 -3.37
C ARG A 20 -1.22 -2.14 -4.53
N TYR A 21 -0.58 -0.99 -4.71
CA TYR A 21 -0.92 -0.06 -5.78
C TYR A 21 -0.01 -0.29 -6.99
N PRO A 22 -0.56 -0.30 -8.21
CA PRO A 22 0.24 -0.39 -9.42
C PRO A 22 1.10 0.87 -9.59
N ALA A 23 2.39 0.66 -9.81
CA ALA A 23 3.35 1.72 -10.04
C ALA A 23 4.13 1.46 -11.32
N ARG A 24 4.35 2.51 -12.10
CA ARG A 24 5.23 2.47 -13.27
C ARG A 24 6.61 3.00 -12.89
N PHE A 25 7.65 2.27 -13.27
CA PHE A 25 9.05 2.64 -13.07
C PHE A 25 9.62 3.06 -14.43
N GLU A 26 9.74 4.36 -14.65
CA GLU A 26 10.24 4.91 -15.90
C GLU A 26 11.72 5.29 -15.74
N PRO A 27 12.63 4.73 -16.55
CA PRO A 27 14.03 5.14 -16.53
C PRO A 27 14.15 6.59 -17.00
N VAL A 28 15.04 7.36 -16.38
CA VAL A 28 15.30 8.75 -16.78
C VAL A 28 16.70 8.94 -17.37
N ASP A 29 16.83 9.96 -18.22
CA ASP A 29 18.12 10.31 -18.83
C ASP A 29 19.14 10.65 -17.74
N GLY A 30 20.28 9.97 -17.75
CA GLY A 30 21.32 10.11 -16.73
C GLY A 30 21.33 9.00 -15.67
N GLY A 31 20.35 8.09 -15.67
CA GLY A 31 20.26 6.96 -14.75
C GLY A 31 19.12 7.10 -13.73
N GLY A 32 18.82 6.02 -13.02
CA GLY A 32 17.70 5.98 -12.07
C GLY A 32 16.33 5.85 -12.72
N PHE A 33 15.31 5.95 -11.88
CA PHE A 33 13.91 5.76 -12.23
C PHE A 33 13.03 6.79 -11.55
N VAL A 34 12.03 7.28 -12.28
CA VAL A 34 10.87 7.96 -11.70
C VAL A 34 9.76 6.93 -11.53
N VAL A 35 9.09 6.98 -10.38
CA VAL A 35 7.99 6.10 -10.04
C VAL A 35 6.71 6.91 -9.89
N THR A 36 5.67 6.50 -10.60
CA THR A 36 4.35 7.13 -10.56
C THR A 36 3.25 6.09 -10.33
N PHE A 37 2.20 6.50 -9.63
CA PHE A 37 1.03 5.67 -9.35
C PHE A 37 -0.18 6.22 -10.11
N ARG A 38 -0.83 5.38 -10.92
CA ARG A 38 -2.03 5.79 -11.65
C ARG A 38 -3.19 6.13 -10.72
N ASP A 39 -3.38 5.32 -9.69
CA ASP A 39 -4.49 5.50 -8.75
C ASP A 39 -4.25 6.65 -7.78
N VAL A 40 -2.98 7.02 -7.56
CA VAL A 40 -2.55 8.08 -6.62
C VAL A 40 -1.53 9.00 -7.32
N PRO A 41 -1.96 9.85 -8.28
CA PRO A 41 -1.05 10.64 -9.11
C PRO A 41 -0.16 11.62 -8.35
N GLU A 42 -0.53 12.00 -7.13
CA GLU A 42 0.28 12.83 -6.23
C GLU A 42 1.45 12.07 -5.59
N ALA A 43 1.41 10.73 -5.56
CA ALA A 43 2.54 9.91 -5.12
C ALA A 43 3.53 9.79 -6.28
N ILE A 44 4.63 10.54 -6.18
CA ILE A 44 5.73 10.50 -7.15
C ILE A 44 7.03 10.30 -6.36
N ALA A 45 7.86 9.38 -6.83
CA ALA A 45 9.14 9.09 -6.23
C ALA A 45 10.23 8.99 -7.30
N GLN A 46 11.49 9.06 -6.85
CA GLN A 46 12.65 8.83 -7.69
C GLN A 46 13.71 8.05 -6.88
N GLY A 47 14.47 7.19 -7.55
CA GLY A 47 15.63 6.51 -6.98
C GLY A 47 16.67 6.19 -8.05
N GLU A 48 17.90 5.93 -7.65
CA GLU A 48 19.03 5.64 -8.55
C GLU A 48 19.03 4.19 -9.02
N THR A 49 18.50 3.28 -8.20
CA THR A 49 18.30 1.85 -8.55
C THR A 49 16.83 1.45 -8.43
N ILE A 50 16.48 0.28 -8.97
CA ILE A 50 15.12 -0.27 -8.82
C ILE A 50 14.78 -0.50 -7.34
N GLU A 51 15.72 -1.03 -6.56
CA GLU A 51 15.53 -1.32 -5.14
C GLU A 51 15.29 -0.04 -4.33
N GLU A 52 16.10 0.99 -4.58
CA GLU A 52 15.89 2.31 -3.96
C GLU A 52 14.54 2.90 -4.39
N SER A 53 14.22 2.83 -5.68
CA SER A 53 12.98 3.35 -6.23
C SER A 53 11.74 2.68 -5.60
N LEU A 54 11.80 1.37 -5.31
CA LEU A 54 10.73 0.66 -4.61
C LEU A 54 10.52 1.17 -3.18
N VAL A 55 11.62 1.40 -2.44
CA VAL A 55 11.56 1.96 -1.08
C VAL A 55 10.99 3.38 -1.11
N MET A 56 11.48 4.21 -2.03
CA MET A 56 11.04 5.58 -2.20
C MET A 56 9.57 5.66 -2.63
N ALA A 57 9.12 4.78 -3.52
CA ALA A 57 7.74 4.67 -3.95
C ALA A 57 6.80 4.28 -2.81
N ALA A 58 7.17 3.31 -1.97
CA ALA A 58 6.38 2.92 -0.80
C ALA A 58 6.23 4.07 0.21
N ASN A 59 7.31 4.84 0.43
CA ASN A 59 7.29 6.02 1.29
C ASN A 59 6.40 7.13 0.71
N ALA A 60 6.57 7.46 -0.57
CA ALA A 60 5.76 8.48 -1.24
C ALA A 60 4.27 8.12 -1.24
N LEU A 61 3.95 6.85 -1.48
CA LEU A 61 2.58 6.33 -1.40
C LEU A 61 2.01 6.48 0.01
N ALA A 62 2.76 6.12 1.06
CA ALA A 62 2.32 6.29 2.44
C ALA A 62 2.08 7.77 2.80
N THR A 63 2.98 8.67 2.38
CA THR A 63 2.81 10.12 2.56
C THR A 63 1.57 10.64 1.84
N ALA A 64 1.28 10.14 0.63
CA ALA A 64 0.05 10.50 -0.08
C ALA A 64 -1.19 10.09 0.73
N MET A 65 -1.22 8.88 1.31
CA MET A 65 -2.33 8.45 2.18
C MET A 65 -2.56 9.40 3.36
N ASP A 66 -1.48 9.93 3.97
CA ASP A 66 -1.58 10.90 5.06
C ASP A 66 -2.32 12.17 4.61
N PHE A 67 -2.06 12.68 3.40
CA PHE A 67 -2.82 13.82 2.86
C PHE A 67 -4.30 13.50 2.65
N TYR A 68 -4.66 12.30 2.18
CA TYR A 68 -6.08 11.89 2.09
C TYR A 68 -6.75 11.85 3.47
N PHE A 69 -6.03 11.38 4.50
CA PHE A 69 -6.54 11.34 5.87
C PHE A 69 -6.80 12.75 6.40
N GLU A 70 -5.85 13.66 6.22
CA GLU A 70 -5.93 15.06 6.64
C GLU A 70 -7.10 15.78 5.96
N ASP A 71 -7.24 15.62 4.64
CA ASP A 71 -8.30 16.24 3.85
C ASP A 71 -9.68 15.58 4.03
N ARG A 72 -9.77 14.45 4.73
CA ARG A 72 -10.99 13.62 4.85
C ARG A 72 -11.58 13.19 3.51
N ARG A 73 -10.71 12.94 2.52
CA ARG A 73 -11.09 12.49 1.17
C ARG A 73 -11.03 10.96 1.09
N PRO A 74 -11.99 10.29 0.41
CA PRO A 74 -11.89 8.85 0.22
C PRO A 74 -10.61 8.50 -0.53
N ILE A 75 -9.91 7.48 -0.03
CA ILE A 75 -8.69 6.96 -0.66
C ILE A 75 -9.09 6.02 -1.80
N PRO A 76 -8.55 6.18 -3.01
CA PRO A 76 -8.84 5.28 -4.13
C PRO A 76 -8.42 3.85 -3.79
N ALA A 77 -9.21 2.85 -4.20
CA ALA A 77 -8.79 1.47 -4.08
C ALA A 77 -7.70 1.16 -5.13
N PRO A 78 -6.74 0.27 -4.82
CA PRO A 78 -5.73 -0.13 -5.80
C PRO A 78 -6.40 -0.85 -6.98
N SER A 79 -6.04 -0.43 -8.18
CA SER A 79 -6.40 -1.11 -9.43
C SER A 79 -5.61 -2.41 -9.61
N GLU A 80 -6.07 -3.27 -10.52
CA GLU A 80 -5.25 -4.39 -11.00
C GLU A 80 -4.00 -3.88 -11.71
N VAL A 81 -2.90 -4.65 -11.57
CA VAL A 81 -1.61 -4.34 -12.19
C VAL A 81 -1.67 -4.57 -13.69
N GLU A 82 -1.23 -3.59 -14.48
CA GLU A 82 -1.14 -3.69 -15.94
C GLU A 82 0.28 -3.98 -16.44
N ASN A 83 0.40 -4.20 -17.75
CA ASN A 83 1.70 -4.45 -18.37
C ASN A 83 2.63 -3.22 -18.22
N GLY A 84 3.81 -3.46 -17.66
CA GLY A 84 4.81 -2.43 -17.37
C GLY A 84 4.62 -1.75 -16.01
N GLU A 85 3.72 -2.27 -15.16
CA GLU A 85 3.55 -1.84 -13.78
C GLU A 85 4.03 -2.91 -12.80
N GLU A 86 4.49 -2.47 -11.64
CA GLU A 86 4.88 -3.32 -10.52
C GLU A 86 4.05 -2.95 -9.28
N PRO A 87 3.56 -3.94 -8.50
CA PRO A 87 2.77 -3.67 -7.32
C PRO A 87 3.64 -3.19 -6.15
N VAL A 88 3.43 -1.96 -5.69
CA VAL A 88 4.06 -1.44 -4.47
C VAL A 88 3.10 -1.60 -3.29
N ALA A 89 3.56 -2.32 -2.27
CA ALA A 89 2.79 -2.57 -1.06
C ALA A 89 2.86 -1.39 -0.09
N LEU A 90 1.70 -1.05 0.49
CA LEU A 90 1.67 -0.36 1.78
C LEU A 90 2.11 -1.31 2.90
N SER A 91 2.49 -0.74 4.05
CA SER A 91 2.61 -1.55 5.27
C SER A 91 1.25 -2.12 5.68
N VAL A 92 1.26 -3.20 6.47
CA VAL A 92 0.03 -3.79 7.03
C VAL A 92 -0.77 -2.74 7.81
N SER A 93 -0.10 -2.01 8.71
CA SER A 93 -0.76 -1.00 9.54
C SER A 93 -1.32 0.16 8.73
N MET A 94 -0.66 0.56 7.64
CA MET A 94 -1.20 1.59 6.75
C MET A 94 -2.39 1.06 5.94
N SER A 95 -2.32 -0.17 5.45
CA SER A 95 -3.43 -0.83 4.75
C SER A 95 -4.69 -0.89 5.63
N ASP A 96 -4.54 -1.28 6.89
CA ASP A 96 -5.64 -1.31 7.86
C ASP A 96 -6.25 0.09 8.09
N LYS A 97 -5.41 1.12 8.22
CA LYS A 97 -5.87 2.51 8.37
C LYS A 97 -6.68 2.96 7.16
N VAL A 98 -6.19 2.72 5.94
CA VAL A 98 -6.88 3.08 4.70
C VAL A 98 -8.27 2.42 4.65
N LEU A 99 -8.34 1.11 4.88
CA LEU A 99 -9.60 0.36 4.86
C LEU A 99 -10.59 0.85 5.92
N ALA A 100 -10.12 1.06 7.15
CA ALA A 100 -10.95 1.56 8.24
C ALA A 100 -11.48 2.97 7.96
N PHE A 101 -10.63 3.84 7.43
CA PHE A 101 -10.94 5.22 7.12
C PHE A 101 -11.99 5.33 6.00
N ASN A 102 -11.81 4.62 4.88
CA ASN A 102 -12.79 4.59 3.79
C ASN A 102 -14.16 4.08 4.27
N LYS A 103 -14.16 3.04 5.12
CA LYS A 103 -15.38 2.52 5.75
C LYS A 103 -16.06 3.54 6.67
N MET A 104 -15.29 4.37 7.37
CA MET A 104 -15.81 5.45 8.21
C MET A 104 -16.44 6.57 7.36
N LEU A 105 -15.82 6.94 6.24
CA LEU A 105 -16.35 7.97 5.33
C LEU A 105 -17.66 7.54 4.65
N ALA A 106 -17.77 6.26 4.25
CA ALA A 106 -18.96 5.73 3.57
C ALA A 106 -20.22 5.59 4.45
N LYS A 107 -20.09 5.74 5.78
CA LYS A 107 -21.19 5.59 6.75
C LYS A 107 -21.88 6.92 7.12
N LYS A 108 -21.53 8.02 6.46
CA LYS A 108 -22.19 9.32 6.62
C LYS A 108 -23.37 9.44 5.66
#